data_AF-A0AA36JKJ2-F1
#
_entry.id   AF-A0AA36JKJ2-F1
#
_cell.length_a   1.000
_cell.length_b   1.000
_cell.length_c   1.000
_cell.angle_alpha   90.00
_cell.angle_beta   90.00
_cell.angle_gamma   90.00
#
_symmetry.space_group_name_H-M   'P 1'
#
loop_
_entity.id
_entity.type
_entity.pdbx_description
1 polymer ?
#
loop_
_entity_poly.entity_id
_entity_poly.type
_entity_poly.pdbx_seq_one_letter_code
_entity_poly.pdbx_strand_id
1 'polypeptide(L)'
;MAVRNTFLELEEEAFCGRPRAASAPPAVRAAHGKDHENASASASTADEVCSVCTTSSEELLPDSAEAPSASAHAAAHAAAPMPLIQPRFNVYEGFRLVALAACSALSGYGMAELHQSRFGFQVVLKLPCHLKHLKDVALGMAKQSVLKAAQRSSGTYVVGYCHEPFMKMPLGFSALLCLAEPNGACWDLLRWGSCDFGDSCRWAHPTLRATLNVMTVEDSPK
;
A
#
# COMPACT_ATOMS: atom_id res chain seq x y z
N MET A 1 25.04 -41.33 26.41
CA MET A 1 23.84 -41.14 25.58
C MET A 1 24.08 -39.92 24.72
N ALA A 2 24.27 -40.09 23.40
CA ALA A 2 24.53 -38.99 22.47
C ALA A 2 23.21 -38.57 21.83
N VAL A 3 22.77 -37.34 22.11
CA VAL A 3 21.57 -36.75 21.50
C VAL A 3 21.97 -36.24 20.11
N ARG A 4 21.48 -36.90 19.06
CA ARG A 4 21.62 -36.43 17.68
C ARG A 4 20.52 -35.41 17.41
N ASN A 5 20.91 -34.15 17.20
CA ASN A 5 20.01 -33.12 16.68
C ASN A 5 19.81 -33.36 15.18
N THR A 6 18.62 -33.82 14.81
CA THR A 6 18.11 -33.81 13.43
C THR A 6 17.74 -32.38 13.07
N PHE A 7 18.73 -31.66 12.54
CA PHE A 7 18.55 -30.37 11.89
C PHE A 7 17.86 -30.61 10.53
N LEU A 8 16.76 -29.90 10.31
CA LEU A 8 15.92 -29.98 9.11
C LEU A 8 16.74 -29.61 7.86
N GLU A 9 16.90 -30.57 6.95
CA GLU A 9 17.28 -30.31 5.55
C GLU A 9 16.09 -29.60 4.88
N LEU A 10 16.19 -28.29 4.72
CA LEU A 10 15.34 -27.53 3.82
C LEU A 10 15.99 -27.62 2.43
N GLU A 11 15.32 -28.30 1.52
CA GLU A 11 15.71 -28.41 0.11
C GLU A 11 15.69 -27.01 -0.52
N GLU A 12 16.88 -26.50 -0.88
CA GLU A 12 17.04 -25.32 -1.72
C GLU A 12 16.60 -25.66 -3.15
N GLU A 13 15.35 -25.38 -3.49
CA GLU A 13 14.92 -25.39 -4.88
C GLU A 13 15.56 -24.20 -5.61
N ALA A 14 16.54 -24.51 -6.47
CA ALA A 14 17.19 -23.55 -7.35
C ALA A 14 16.19 -22.98 -8.37
N PHE A 15 15.63 -21.81 -8.06
CA PHE A 15 14.81 -21.04 -8.99
C PHE A 15 15.70 -20.48 -10.11
N CYS A 16 15.72 -21.14 -11.26
CA CYS A 16 16.31 -20.61 -12.50
C CYS A 16 15.48 -19.40 -12.98
N GLY A 17 15.86 -18.21 -12.52
CA GLY A 17 15.31 -16.94 -12.99
C GLY A 17 15.58 -16.75 -14.49
N ARG A 18 14.52 -16.74 -15.30
CA ARG A 18 14.61 -16.31 -16.70
C ARG A 18 15.06 -14.84 -16.76
N PRO A 19 15.99 -14.47 -17.64
CA PRO A 19 16.40 -13.08 -17.83
C PRO A 19 15.19 -12.25 -18.26
N ARG A 20 14.80 -11.26 -17.45
CA ARG A 20 13.65 -10.40 -17.73
C ARG A 20 14.06 -9.21 -18.58
N ALA A 21 13.27 -8.95 -19.61
CA ALA A 21 13.39 -7.77 -20.44
C ALA A 21 13.19 -6.50 -19.59
N ALA A 22 14.05 -5.51 -19.80
CA ALA A 22 14.04 -4.25 -19.08
C ALA A 22 12.66 -3.56 -19.16
N SER A 23 12.07 -3.29 -18.01
CA SER A 23 10.83 -2.55 -17.84
C SER A 23 11.04 -1.08 -18.22
N ALA A 24 10.50 -0.66 -19.37
CA ALA A 24 10.38 0.76 -19.72
C ALA A 24 9.32 1.45 -18.83
N PRO A 25 9.52 2.73 -18.43
CA PRO A 25 8.60 3.45 -17.57
C PRO A 25 7.25 3.76 -18.25
N PRO A 26 6.14 3.93 -17.49
CA PRO A 26 4.77 4.02 -18.03
C PRO A 26 4.41 5.32 -18.78
N ALA A 27 5.37 6.20 -19.10
CA ALA A 27 5.07 7.56 -19.56
C ALA A 27 4.92 7.73 -21.09
N VAL A 28 4.91 6.65 -21.89
CA VAL A 28 4.73 6.75 -23.36
C VAL A 28 3.82 5.63 -23.88
N ARG A 29 2.52 5.72 -23.59
CA ARG A 29 1.48 5.02 -24.36
C ARG A 29 0.36 6.00 -24.71
N ALA A 30 0.71 6.97 -25.54
CA ALA A 30 -0.26 7.70 -26.34
C ALA A 30 -0.18 7.18 -27.79
N ALA A 31 -1.35 6.86 -28.34
CA ALA A 31 -1.64 6.61 -29.75
C ALA A 31 -0.99 5.38 -30.40
N HIS A 32 -1.76 4.30 -30.54
CA HIS A 32 -2.04 3.68 -31.84
C HIS A 32 -3.32 2.84 -31.71
N GLY A 33 -4.40 3.37 -32.28
CA GLY A 33 -5.59 2.57 -32.56
C GLY A 33 -5.33 1.63 -33.73
N LYS A 34 -5.96 0.46 -33.68
CA LYS A 34 -6.37 -0.28 -34.86
C LYS A 34 -7.55 -1.15 -34.47
N ASP A 35 -8.65 -0.84 -35.13
CA ASP A 35 -9.94 -1.51 -35.07
C ASP A 35 -9.80 -2.98 -35.49
N HIS A 36 -10.52 -3.85 -34.80
CA HIS A 36 -10.88 -5.16 -35.34
C HIS A 36 -12.31 -5.50 -34.89
N GLU A 37 -13.25 -5.20 -35.78
CA GLU A 37 -14.56 -5.85 -35.82
C GLU A 37 -14.35 -7.37 -35.95
N ASN A 38 -15.06 -8.16 -35.14
CA ASN A 38 -15.80 -9.29 -35.68
C ASN A 38 -16.99 -9.65 -34.80
N ALA A 39 -18.07 -10.00 -35.49
CA ALA A 39 -19.43 -10.08 -35.02
C ALA A 39 -19.87 -11.48 -34.57
N SER A 40 -21.05 -11.48 -33.92
CA SER A 40 -22.05 -12.58 -33.81
C SER A 40 -21.82 -13.62 -32.69
N ALA A 41 -22.83 -14.09 -31.94
CA ALA A 41 -24.23 -13.69 -31.74
C ALA A 41 -24.83 -14.53 -30.58
N SER A 42 -25.98 -14.06 -30.06
CA SER A 42 -27.08 -14.78 -29.37
C SER A 42 -26.95 -15.07 -27.86
N ALA A 43 -28.01 -15.04 -27.05
CA ALA A 43 -29.34 -14.38 -27.01
C ALA A 43 -29.96 -14.69 -25.61
N SER A 44 -30.97 -13.92 -25.17
CA SER A 44 -31.89 -14.11 -24.00
C SER A 44 -31.72 -13.03 -22.91
N THR A 45 -32.53 -11.96 -22.81
CA THR A 45 -33.98 -11.74 -22.50
C THR A 45 -34.35 -11.81 -21.01
N ALA A 46 -34.53 -10.63 -20.40
CA ALA A 46 -35.58 -10.24 -19.43
C ALA A 46 -35.15 -8.86 -18.85
N ASP A 47 -35.70 -7.75 -19.34
CA ASP A 47 -36.90 -7.07 -18.80
C ASP A 47 -36.77 -6.70 -17.31
N GLU A 48 -36.27 -5.50 -17.01
CA GLU A 48 -36.80 -4.75 -15.88
C GLU A 48 -36.77 -3.24 -16.16
N VAL A 49 -37.97 -2.67 -16.04
CA VAL A 49 -38.36 -1.31 -16.34
C VAL A 49 -37.94 -0.42 -15.16
N CYS A 50 -37.20 0.66 -15.41
CA CYS A 50 -37.21 1.80 -14.49
C CYS A 50 -37.57 3.08 -15.23
N SER A 51 -38.72 3.58 -14.80
CA SER A 51 -39.49 4.70 -15.32
C SER A 51 -38.91 6.03 -14.84
N VAL A 52 -38.66 6.92 -15.80
CA VAL A 52 -38.97 8.36 -15.75
C VAL A 52 -38.55 9.14 -14.49
N CYS A 53 -37.50 9.95 -14.62
CA CYS A 53 -37.53 11.34 -14.16
C CYS A 53 -36.65 12.24 -15.05
N THR A 54 -37.31 12.79 -16.06
CA THR A 54 -36.95 14.01 -16.80
C THR A 54 -37.16 15.24 -15.93
N THR A 55 -36.13 16.08 -15.78
CA THR A 55 -36.22 17.55 -15.61
C THR A 55 -34.89 18.12 -16.16
N SER A 56 -34.89 18.70 -17.36
CA SER A 56 -34.97 20.16 -17.63
C SER A 56 -33.81 20.92 -16.97
N SER A 57 -32.83 21.37 -17.76
CA SER A 57 -32.79 22.72 -18.36
C SER A 57 -32.75 23.82 -17.29
N GLU A 58 -31.58 24.44 -17.13
CA GLU A 58 -31.50 25.91 -17.16
C GLU A 58 -30.06 26.34 -17.44
N GLU A 59 -29.93 27.07 -18.55
CA GLU A 59 -28.84 27.99 -18.85
C GLU A 59 -28.71 29.01 -17.72
N LEU A 60 -27.51 29.57 -17.52
CA LEU A 60 -27.29 31.00 -17.30
C LEU A 60 -25.78 31.27 -17.20
N LEU A 61 -25.25 31.84 -18.27
CA LEU A 61 -24.05 32.66 -18.25
C LEU A 61 -24.36 33.96 -17.49
N PRO A 62 -23.37 34.52 -16.79
CA PRO A 62 -23.10 35.93 -17.04
C PRO A 62 -21.62 36.21 -17.33
N ASP A 63 -21.46 36.86 -18.48
CA ASP A 63 -20.36 37.72 -18.86
C ASP A 63 -20.39 38.98 -17.97
N SER A 64 -19.25 39.35 -17.39
CA SER A 64 -18.97 40.73 -16.95
C SER A 64 -17.49 40.87 -16.60
N ALA A 65 -16.77 41.47 -17.54
CA ALA A 65 -15.48 42.09 -17.34
C ALA A 65 -15.58 43.23 -16.32
N GLU A 66 -14.65 43.26 -15.36
CA GLU A 66 -14.26 44.51 -14.71
C GLU A 66 -12.77 44.45 -14.35
N ALA A 67 -12.00 45.30 -15.02
CA ALA A 67 -10.61 45.57 -14.72
C ALA A 67 -10.53 46.72 -13.69
N PRO A 68 -9.99 46.50 -12.49
CA PRO A 68 -9.68 47.59 -11.59
C PRO A 68 -8.32 48.20 -11.93
N SER A 69 -8.37 49.52 -12.01
CA SER A 69 -7.32 50.49 -12.23
C SER A 69 -6.21 50.43 -11.18
N ALA A 70 -5.02 50.79 -11.64
CA ALA A 70 -3.83 51.01 -10.84
C ALA A 70 -4.08 52.06 -9.75
N SER A 71 -3.95 51.64 -8.48
CA SER A 71 -3.73 52.54 -7.35
C SER A 71 -2.41 52.16 -6.68
N ALA A 72 -1.40 53.00 -6.90
CA ALA A 72 -0.10 52.93 -6.26
C ALA A 72 -0.22 53.48 -4.84
N HIS A 73 -0.47 52.59 -3.87
CA HIS A 73 -0.23 52.89 -2.46
C HIS A 73 1.10 52.26 -2.03
N ALA A 74 2.05 53.15 -1.71
CA ALA A 74 3.29 52.82 -1.02
C ALA A 74 2.95 52.31 0.40
N ALA A 75 2.73 50.99 0.51
CA ALA A 75 2.58 50.32 1.79
C ALA A 75 3.97 49.89 2.30
N ALA A 76 4.34 50.45 3.45
CA ALA A 76 5.54 50.08 4.18
C ALA A 76 5.66 48.56 4.33
N HIS A 77 6.83 48.02 3.97
CA HIS A 77 7.21 46.64 4.18
C HIS A 77 7.24 46.31 5.68
N ALA A 78 6.08 46.02 6.25
CA ALA A 78 6.00 45.30 7.52
C ALA A 78 6.62 43.92 7.28
N ALA A 79 7.70 43.63 8.01
CA ALA A 79 8.45 42.39 7.92
C ALA A 79 7.48 41.19 7.99
N ALA A 80 7.34 40.50 6.85
CA ALA A 80 6.49 39.32 6.76
C ALA A 80 6.96 38.31 7.83
N PRO A 81 6.05 37.79 8.67
CA PRO A 81 6.42 36.79 9.67
C PRO A 81 7.09 35.62 8.96
N MET A 82 8.30 35.25 9.41
CA MET A 82 8.98 34.06 8.89
C MET A 82 7.99 32.90 8.92
N PRO A 83 7.82 32.16 7.81
CA PRO A 83 6.99 30.97 7.82
C PRO A 83 7.54 30.05 8.91
N LEU A 84 6.73 29.80 9.93
CA LEU A 84 7.04 28.80 10.94
C LEU A 84 7.27 27.50 10.16
N ILE A 85 8.52 27.05 10.15
CA ILE A 85 8.94 25.79 9.55
C ILE A 85 8.08 24.73 10.24
N GLN A 86 7.02 24.30 9.56
CA GLN A 86 6.15 23.27 10.10
C GLN A 86 7.02 22.03 10.37
N PRO A 87 6.90 21.43 11.57
CA PRO A 87 7.70 20.28 11.93
C PRO A 87 7.53 19.22 10.84
N ARG A 88 8.65 18.82 10.24
CA ARG A 88 8.72 17.80 9.20
C ARG A 88 7.89 16.61 9.68
N PHE A 89 6.90 16.24 8.88
CA PHE A 89 6.00 15.11 9.13
C PHE A 89 6.74 13.97 9.82
N ASN A 90 6.14 13.42 10.88
CA ASN A 90 6.69 12.24 11.55
C ASN A 90 6.85 11.15 10.48
N VAL A 91 8.10 10.85 10.12
CA VAL A 91 8.43 10.01 8.95
C VAL A 91 7.82 8.61 9.07
N TYR A 92 7.41 8.24 10.28
CA TYR A 92 6.79 6.97 10.62
C TYR A 92 5.25 6.98 10.59
N GLU A 93 4.60 8.11 10.30
CA GLU A 93 3.13 8.20 10.34
C GLU A 93 2.49 7.27 9.32
N GLY A 94 3.03 7.19 8.10
CA GLY A 94 2.57 6.26 7.08
C GLY A 94 2.69 4.79 7.52
N PHE A 95 3.83 4.42 8.14
CA PHE A 95 4.03 3.06 8.65
C PHE A 95 3.06 2.73 9.78
N ARG A 96 2.82 3.70 10.68
CA ARG A 96 1.87 3.57 11.78
C ARG A 96 0.44 3.38 11.27
N LEU A 97 0.02 4.12 10.25
CA LEU A 97 -1.31 3.97 9.65
C LEU A 97 -1.50 2.57 9.03
N VAL A 98 -0.47 2.04 8.37
CA VAL A 98 -0.51 0.66 7.84
C VAL A 98 -0.59 -0.38 8.96
N ALA A 99 0.20 -0.22 10.02
CA ALA A 99 0.15 -1.11 11.17
C ALA A 99 -1.20 -1.04 11.92
N LEU A 100 -1.77 0.16 12.05
CA LEU A 100 -3.08 0.37 12.64
C LEU A 100 -4.19 -0.28 11.81
N ALA A 101 -4.11 -0.22 10.48
CA ALA A 101 -5.06 -0.91 9.61
C ALA A 101 -5.04 -2.44 9.82
N ALA A 102 -3.86 -3.03 9.99
CA ALA A 102 -3.73 -4.44 10.35
C ALA A 102 -4.35 -4.72 11.71
N CYS A 103 -4.05 -3.90 12.72
CA CYS A 103 -4.61 -4.03 14.07
C CYS A 103 -6.14 -3.96 14.06
N SER A 104 -6.72 -2.96 13.41
CA SER A 104 -8.18 -2.78 13.31
C SER A 104 -8.85 -3.95 12.59
N ALA A 105 -8.22 -4.53 11.57
CA ALA A 105 -8.76 -5.70 10.87
C ALA A 105 -8.81 -6.95 11.75
N LEU A 106 -7.94 -7.05 12.76
CA LEU A 106 -7.85 -8.19 13.67
C LEU A 106 -8.75 -8.07 14.89
N SER A 107 -9.18 -6.85 15.26
CA SER A 107 -10.04 -6.62 16.43
C SER A 107 -11.40 -7.33 16.37
N GLY A 108 -11.85 -7.77 15.20
CA GLY A 108 -13.06 -8.59 15.05
C GLY A 108 -12.91 -10.05 15.46
N TYR A 109 -11.67 -10.54 15.67
CA TYR A 109 -11.37 -11.93 15.97
C TYR A 109 -10.88 -12.17 17.41
N GLY A 110 -10.47 -11.12 18.11
CA GLY A 110 -9.90 -11.19 19.46
C GLY A 110 -9.30 -9.87 19.90
N MET A 111 -8.52 -9.87 20.98
CA MET A 111 -7.86 -8.66 21.46
C MET A 111 -6.59 -8.40 20.64
N ALA A 112 -6.62 -7.34 19.82
CA ALA A 112 -5.49 -6.91 19.01
C ALA A 112 -4.77 -5.73 19.67
N GLU A 113 -3.46 -5.83 19.80
CA GLU A 113 -2.59 -4.79 20.37
C GLU A 113 -1.53 -4.37 19.36
N LEU A 114 -1.32 -3.07 19.21
CA LEU A 114 -0.26 -2.49 18.40
C LEU A 114 0.88 -2.02 19.29
N HIS A 115 2.06 -2.58 19.08
CA HIS A 115 3.30 -2.25 19.77
C HIS A 115 4.29 -1.63 18.80
N GLN A 116 4.99 -0.58 19.25
CA GLN A 116 6.12 -0.02 18.52
C GLN A 116 7.41 -0.70 18.97
N SER A 117 8.25 -1.08 18.02
CA SER A 117 9.54 -1.73 18.26
C SER A 117 10.68 -0.90 17.68
N ARG A 118 11.92 -1.30 17.97
CA ARG A 118 13.12 -0.64 17.41
C ARG A 118 13.19 -0.70 15.88
N PHE A 119 12.61 -1.74 15.28
CA PHE A 119 12.72 -1.99 13.84
C PHE A 119 11.42 -1.72 13.08
N GLY A 120 10.35 -1.28 13.77
CA GLY A 120 9.06 -1.01 13.15
C GLY A 120 7.91 -1.29 14.11
N PHE A 121 6.92 -2.05 13.66
CA PHE A 121 5.66 -2.26 14.38
C PHE A 121 5.37 -3.75 14.58
N GLN A 122 4.69 -4.06 15.67
CA GLN A 122 4.24 -5.40 15.98
C GLN A 122 2.75 -5.37 16.33
N VAL A 123 1.95 -6.19 15.66
CA VAL A 123 0.54 -6.39 15.95
C VAL A 123 0.38 -7.77 16.56
N VAL A 124 -0.13 -7.82 17.79
CA VAL A 124 -0.34 -9.05 18.54
C VAL A 124 -1.83 -9.29 18.65
N LEU A 125 -2.33 -10.37 18.06
CA LEU A 125 -3.71 -10.84 18.23
C LEU A 125 -3.74 -11.94 19.29
N LYS A 126 -4.41 -11.68 20.41
CA LYS A 126 -4.74 -12.71 21.40
C LYS A 126 -6.04 -13.40 20.98
N LEU A 127 -5.91 -14.64 20.52
CA LEU A 127 -7.01 -15.42 19.96
C LEU A 127 -7.54 -16.41 21.02
N PRO A 128 -8.84 -16.36 21.34
CA PRO A 128 -9.46 -17.36 22.21
C PRO A 128 -9.27 -18.78 21.66
N CYS A 129 -9.12 -19.75 22.56
CA CYS A 129 -8.85 -21.15 22.17
C CYS A 129 -9.91 -21.76 21.24
N HIS A 130 -11.18 -21.36 21.37
CA HIS A 130 -12.28 -21.83 20.53
C HIS A 130 -12.30 -21.20 19.13
N LEU A 131 -11.56 -20.09 18.92
CA LEU A 131 -11.45 -19.40 17.63
C LEU A 131 -10.16 -19.72 16.87
N LYS A 132 -9.34 -20.68 17.35
CA LYS A 132 -8.06 -21.05 16.70
C LYS A 132 -8.18 -21.38 15.21
N HIS A 133 -9.29 -21.99 14.82
CA HIS A 133 -9.58 -22.33 13.41
C HIS A 133 -9.72 -21.10 12.51
N LEU A 134 -9.97 -19.91 13.06
CA LEU A 134 -10.05 -18.64 12.33
C LEU A 134 -8.69 -17.96 12.15
N LYS A 135 -7.59 -18.52 12.68
CA LYS A 135 -6.25 -17.92 12.62
C LYS A 135 -5.87 -17.51 11.20
N ASP A 136 -5.98 -18.41 10.24
CA ASP A 136 -5.56 -18.15 8.87
C ASP A 136 -6.45 -17.12 8.16
N VAL A 137 -7.76 -17.13 8.46
CA VAL A 137 -8.70 -16.13 7.96
C VAL A 137 -8.35 -14.75 8.51
N ALA A 138 -8.11 -14.63 9.82
CA ALA A 138 -7.74 -13.37 10.47
C ALA A 138 -6.41 -12.83 9.91
N LEU A 139 -5.39 -13.68 9.77
CA LEU A 139 -4.11 -13.30 9.17
C LEU A 139 -4.27 -12.88 7.69
N GLY A 140 -5.15 -13.54 6.94
CA GLY A 140 -5.51 -13.15 5.57
C GLY A 140 -6.12 -11.74 5.52
N MET A 141 -7.05 -11.44 6.42
CA MET A 141 -7.66 -10.11 6.54
C MET A 141 -6.65 -9.02 6.90
N ALA A 142 -5.71 -9.32 7.81
CA ALA A 142 -4.63 -8.40 8.14
C ALA A 142 -3.74 -8.10 6.92
N LYS A 143 -3.32 -9.13 6.15
CA LYS A 143 -2.53 -8.95 4.92
C LYS A 143 -3.23 -8.05 3.91
N GLN A 144 -4.52 -8.29 3.65
CA GLN A 144 -5.29 -7.46 2.73
C GLN A 144 -5.40 -6.01 3.21
N SER A 145 -5.61 -5.82 4.51
CA SER A 145 -5.73 -4.48 5.12
C SER A 145 -4.42 -3.71 5.07
N VAL A 146 -3.28 -4.38 5.28
CA VAL A 146 -1.94 -3.81 5.10
C VAL A 146 -1.74 -3.31 3.67
N LEU A 147 -2.03 -4.14 2.65
CA LEU A 147 -1.88 -3.76 1.24
C LEU A 147 -2.81 -2.57 0.88
N LYS A 148 -4.07 -2.63 1.28
CA LYS A 148 -5.04 -1.53 1.04
C LYS A 148 -4.61 -0.23 1.71
N ALA A 149 -4.11 -0.29 2.94
CA ALA A 149 -3.65 0.88 3.66
C ALA A 149 -2.39 1.49 3.01
N ALA A 150 -1.43 0.65 2.60
CA ALA A 150 -0.24 1.12 1.89
C ALA A 150 -0.61 1.78 0.56
N GLN A 151 -1.50 1.17 -0.23
CA GLN A 151 -1.99 1.73 -1.50
C GLN A 151 -2.67 3.10 -1.33
N ARG A 152 -3.36 3.33 -0.21
CA ARG A 152 -4.02 4.61 0.11
C ARG A 152 -3.07 5.66 0.66
N SER A 153 -1.86 5.28 1.05
CA SER A 153 -0.85 6.19 1.55
C SER A 153 -0.12 6.89 0.41
N SER A 154 0.35 8.11 0.62
CA SER A 154 1.04 8.91 -0.40
C SER A 154 2.55 8.64 -0.51
N GLY A 155 3.05 7.57 0.12
CA GLY A 155 4.49 7.27 0.09
C GLY A 155 4.93 6.03 0.87
N THR A 156 4.03 5.35 1.58
CA THR A 156 4.35 4.08 2.24
C THR A 156 4.00 2.92 1.32
N TYR A 157 4.98 2.05 1.10
CA TYR A 157 4.83 0.86 0.26
C TYR A 157 5.15 -0.39 1.05
N VAL A 158 4.53 -1.50 0.66
CA VAL A 158 4.96 -2.84 1.05
C VAL A 158 5.94 -3.32 0.00
N VAL A 159 7.17 -3.64 0.39
CA VAL A 159 8.18 -4.15 -0.53
C VAL A 159 7.75 -5.54 -1.03
N GLY A 160 7.84 -5.76 -2.35
CA GLY A 160 7.43 -7.01 -2.98
C GLY A 160 5.92 -7.14 -3.20
N TYR A 161 5.16 -6.04 -3.25
CA TYR A 161 3.68 -6.10 -3.31
C TYR A 161 3.08 -6.82 -4.51
N CYS A 162 3.85 -7.10 -5.57
CA CYS A 162 3.42 -7.89 -6.74
C CYS A 162 3.93 -9.35 -6.73
N HIS A 163 4.71 -9.76 -5.74
CA HIS A 163 5.28 -11.12 -5.66
C HIS A 163 4.98 -11.76 -4.31
N GLU A 164 5.91 -11.65 -3.35
CA GLU A 164 5.80 -12.20 -2.01
C GLU A 164 6.04 -11.09 -0.96
N PRO A 165 5.04 -10.23 -0.71
CA PRO A 165 5.19 -9.12 0.24
C PRO A 165 5.21 -9.55 1.71
N PHE A 166 4.90 -10.81 1.98
CA PHE A 166 4.73 -11.35 3.32
C PHE A 166 5.60 -12.57 3.55
N MET A 167 6.55 -12.46 4.48
CA MET A 167 7.31 -13.60 4.97
C MET A 167 6.49 -14.35 6.01
N LYS A 168 6.25 -15.65 5.79
CA LYS A 168 5.52 -16.50 6.73
C LYS A 168 6.36 -16.72 8.00
N MET A 169 5.73 -16.56 9.16
CA MET A 169 6.33 -16.80 10.47
C MET A 169 5.51 -17.86 11.22
N PRO A 170 6.08 -18.62 12.18
CA PRO A 170 5.33 -19.67 12.90
C PRO A 170 4.02 -19.17 13.54
N LEU A 171 4.04 -17.95 14.08
CA LEU A 171 2.89 -17.32 14.73
C LEU A 171 2.16 -16.30 13.86
N GLY A 172 2.55 -16.11 12.59
CA GLY A 172 1.89 -15.13 11.73
C GLY A 172 2.70 -14.77 10.50
N PHE A 173 2.99 -13.48 10.30
CA PHE A 173 3.80 -13.02 9.17
C PHE A 173 4.59 -11.76 9.49
N SER A 174 5.60 -11.50 8.66
CA SER A 174 6.35 -10.25 8.62
C SER A 174 6.21 -9.60 7.25
N ALA A 175 6.19 -8.27 7.20
CA ALA A 175 6.21 -7.47 5.99
C ALA A 175 7.25 -6.36 6.12
N LEU A 176 7.90 -6.00 5.02
CA LEU A 176 8.82 -4.88 4.96
C LEU A 176 8.10 -3.65 4.40
N LEU A 177 7.94 -2.63 5.23
CA LEU A 177 7.41 -1.32 4.83
C LEU A 177 8.56 -0.39 4.48
N CYS A 178 8.34 0.49 3.51
CA CYS A 178 9.32 1.52 3.17
C CYS A 178 8.67 2.83 2.72
N LEU A 179 9.40 3.92 2.88
CA LEU A 179 9.01 5.22 2.33
C LEU A 179 9.69 5.42 0.97
N ALA A 180 8.92 5.77 -0.05
CA ALA A 180 9.47 6.00 -1.39
C ALA A 180 8.76 7.16 -2.09
N GLU A 181 9.52 7.95 -2.86
CA GLU A 181 8.96 8.99 -3.72
C GLU A 181 8.53 8.39 -5.07
N PRO A 182 7.27 8.57 -5.51
CA PRO A 182 6.76 7.94 -6.73
C PRO A 182 7.59 8.21 -8.00
N ASN A 183 8.18 9.40 -8.10
CA ASN A 183 8.87 9.86 -9.32
C ASN A 183 10.33 9.44 -9.43
N GLY A 184 10.91 8.89 -8.35
CA GLY A 184 12.33 8.50 -8.31
C GLY A 184 12.57 7.08 -7.82
N ALA A 185 11.55 6.41 -7.28
CA ALA A 185 11.72 5.09 -6.67
C ALA A 185 12.06 3.99 -7.68
N CYS A 186 12.87 3.03 -7.22
CA CYS A 186 13.08 1.78 -7.93
C CYS A 186 11.83 0.89 -7.85
N TRP A 187 11.03 0.91 -8.91
CA TRP A 187 9.80 0.13 -8.99
C TRP A 187 10.02 -1.38 -9.02
N ASP A 188 11.16 -1.85 -9.52
CA ASP A 188 11.47 -3.28 -9.49
C ASP A 188 11.65 -3.76 -8.05
N LEU A 189 12.39 -3.01 -7.22
CA LEU A 189 12.53 -3.28 -5.79
C LEU A 189 11.17 -3.23 -5.07
N LEU A 190 10.35 -2.23 -5.34
CA LEU A 190 9.03 -2.11 -4.70
C LEU A 190 8.08 -3.24 -5.12
N ARG A 191 8.05 -3.63 -6.40
CA ARG A 191 7.12 -4.65 -6.92
C ARG A 191 7.55 -6.06 -6.59
N TRP A 192 8.83 -6.37 -6.75
CA TRP A 192 9.36 -7.74 -6.69
C TRP A 192 10.11 -8.03 -5.39
N GLY A 193 10.49 -6.99 -4.65
CA GLY A 193 11.30 -7.14 -3.43
C GLY A 193 12.80 -7.20 -3.68
N SER A 194 13.22 -7.18 -4.95
CA SER A 194 14.62 -7.20 -5.38
C SER A 194 14.85 -6.28 -6.58
N CYS A 195 16.09 -5.84 -6.75
CA CYS A 195 16.54 -5.08 -7.92
C CYS A 195 17.83 -5.70 -8.44
N ASP A 196 17.83 -6.11 -9.71
CA ASP A 196 18.97 -6.79 -10.35
C ASP A 196 20.21 -5.89 -10.49
N PHE A 197 20.02 -4.57 -10.43
CA PHE A 197 21.11 -3.59 -10.50
C PHE A 197 21.80 -3.34 -9.14
N GLY A 198 21.22 -3.81 -8.03
CA GLY A 198 21.79 -3.62 -6.70
C GLY A 198 22.14 -2.15 -6.41
N ASP A 199 23.39 -1.91 -6.02
CA ASP A 199 23.90 -0.56 -5.71
C ASP A 199 24.17 0.30 -6.95
N SER A 200 24.20 -0.31 -8.14
CA SER A 200 24.35 0.40 -9.42
C SER A 200 23.01 0.87 -10.01
N CYS A 201 21.91 0.66 -9.29
CA CYS A 201 20.58 1.07 -9.74
C CYS A 201 20.51 2.60 -9.89
N ARG A 202 20.06 3.06 -11.06
CA ARG A 202 19.85 4.50 -11.32
C ARG A 202 18.64 5.09 -10.59
N TRP A 203 17.78 4.24 -10.03
CA TRP A 203 16.57 4.66 -9.32
C TRP A 203 16.80 4.63 -7.81
N ALA A 204 16.10 5.49 -7.07
CA ALA A 204 16.24 5.61 -5.63
C ALA A 204 15.71 4.35 -4.92
N HIS A 205 16.59 3.66 -4.19
CA HIS A 205 16.20 2.61 -3.25
C HIS A 205 15.72 3.26 -1.95
N PRO A 206 14.61 2.77 -1.35
CA PRO A 206 14.14 3.30 -0.07
C PRO A 206 15.20 3.15 1.02
N THR A 207 15.61 4.27 1.60
CA THR A 207 16.55 4.34 2.72
C THR A 207 15.85 4.08 4.04
N LEU A 208 14.62 4.59 4.20
CA LEU A 208 13.81 4.34 5.38
C LEU A 208 12.94 3.11 5.18
N ARG A 209 13.13 2.14 6.08
CA ARG A 209 12.41 0.87 6.13
C ARG A 209 11.96 0.56 7.55
N ALA A 210 10.87 -0.17 7.67
CA ALA A 210 10.38 -0.68 8.94
C ALA A 210 9.76 -2.07 8.75
N THR A 211 9.98 -2.97 9.70
CA THR A 211 9.32 -4.28 9.73
C THR A 211 7.95 -4.16 10.38
N LEU A 212 6.93 -4.72 9.76
CA LEU A 212 5.63 -4.96 10.37
C LEU A 212 5.50 -6.45 10.67
N ASN A 213 5.47 -6.81 11.95
CA ASN A 213 5.25 -8.18 12.39
C ASN A 213 3.81 -8.33 12.86
N VAL A 214 3.08 -9.29 12.33
CA VAL A 214 1.72 -9.61 12.78
C VAL A 214 1.73 -11.03 13.30
N MET A 215 1.36 -11.22 14.57
CA MET A 215 1.43 -12.51 15.24
C MET A 215 0.18 -12.81 16.05
N THR A 216 -0.16 -14.09 16.16
CA THR A 216 -1.24 -14.61 16.99
C THR A 216 -0.66 -15.29 18.22
N VAL A 217 -1.22 -14.99 19.39
CA VAL A 217 -0.93 -15.67 20.66
C VAL A 217 -2.22 -16.32 21.13
N GLU A 218 -2.12 -17.56 21.59
CA GLU A 218 -3.27 -18.27 22.15
C GLU A 218 -3.54 -17.77 23.56
N ASP A 219 -4.77 -17.35 23.82
CA ASP A 219 -5.17 -16.98 25.18
C ASP A 219 -5.34 -18.26 26.00
N SER A 220 -4.45 -18.47 26.96
CA SER A 220 -4.54 -19.60 27.88
C SER A 220 -5.50 -19.22 29.00
N PRO A 221 -6.56 -20.01 29.27
CA PRO A 221 -7.41 -19.77 30.42
C PRO A 221 -6.54 -19.83 31.69
N LYS A 222 -6.60 -18.76 32.49
CA LYS A 222 -5.97 -18.70 33.81
C LYS A 222 -6.70 -19.56 34.82
#